data_AF-D5SXS9-F1
#
_entry.id   AF-D5SXS9-F1
#
_cell.length_a   1.000
_cell.length_b   1.000
_cell.length_c   1.000
_cell.angle_alpha   90.00
_cell.angle_beta   90.00
_cell.angle_gamma   90.00
#
_symmetry.space_group_name_H-M   'P 1'
#
loop_
_entity.id
_entity.type
_entity.pdbx_description
1 polymer ?
#
loop_
_entity_poly.entity_id
_entity_poly.type
_entity_poly.pdbx_seq_one_letter_code
_entity_poly.pdbx_strand_id
1 'polypeptide(L)'
;MMSRPTWQALCNEWLDDGGEFPAAEIAEAAITTIADAALVVSLLERQAQWLKDQLIEFGDVRALLVAFERIETTQAFMYLARHAMPHLLDIFEKISEKIPSDDDLLGYLLMLFSRFGTSEGWDTIVAASGDARLCNLWVWDGFIQWPREQDPIIPKLVKLLSPKSTEDTAAIASLFWLNQLARADQILTHPYDSPEGIQRLSEWLDAAAPLESRSVAGKAAASAIPFISASYRPALFELADQHPEMEVQLESAWAHAYLKEESGFTKLVSACEDDELAANAAAYLDDLNAGHLVPQELRRRLSDFQE
;
A
#
# COMPACT_ATOMS: atom_id res chain seq x y z
N MET A 1 6.67 -28.86 24.12
CA MET A 1 5.75 -27.86 23.52
C MET A 1 4.76 -27.47 24.59
N MET A 2 4.84 -26.25 25.12
CA MET A 2 3.79 -25.74 26.01
C MET A 2 2.55 -25.45 25.14
N SER A 3 1.36 -25.82 25.61
CA SER A 3 0.11 -25.44 24.94
C SER A 3 0.00 -23.93 24.96
N ARG A 4 -0.21 -23.29 23.80
CA ARG A 4 -0.54 -21.87 23.76
C ARG A 4 -1.86 -21.65 24.53
N PRO A 5 -2.00 -20.54 25.29
CA PRO A 5 -3.24 -20.23 25.98
C PRO A 5 -4.38 -19.98 24.98
N THR A 6 -5.60 -20.35 25.35
CA THR A 6 -6.79 -20.08 24.53
C THR A 6 -7.29 -18.65 24.78
N TRP A 7 -7.98 -18.04 23.82
CA TRP A 7 -8.60 -16.73 24.01
C TRP A 7 -9.51 -16.67 25.24
N GLN A 8 -10.25 -17.74 25.52
CA GLN A 8 -11.08 -17.83 26.72
C GLN A 8 -10.26 -17.72 28.01
N ALA A 9 -9.10 -18.38 28.09
CA ALA A 9 -8.23 -18.32 29.26
C ALA A 9 -7.66 -16.90 29.46
N LEU A 10 -7.16 -16.30 28.37
CA LEU A 10 -6.63 -14.94 28.37
C LEU A 10 -7.68 -13.90 28.78
N CYS A 11 -8.91 -14.03 28.27
CA CYS A 11 -9.99 -13.12 28.61
C CYS A 11 -10.48 -13.30 30.05
N ASN A 12 -10.59 -14.54 30.56
CA ASN A 12 -11.09 -14.76 31.92
C ASN A 12 -10.15 -14.15 32.98
N GLU A 13 -8.84 -14.31 32.81
CA GLU A 13 -7.83 -13.74 33.73
C GLU A 13 -7.91 -12.20 33.80
N TRP A 14 -8.21 -11.56 32.67
CA TRP A 14 -8.33 -10.10 32.61
C TRP A 14 -9.70 -9.56 33.01
N LEU A 15 -10.78 -10.19 32.52
CA LEU A 15 -12.14 -9.68 32.69
C LEU A 15 -12.65 -9.81 34.12
N ASP A 16 -12.26 -10.86 34.85
CA ASP A 16 -12.83 -11.20 36.15
C ASP A 16 -12.02 -10.66 37.34
N ASP A 17 -10.69 -10.52 37.23
CA ASP A 17 -9.81 -10.28 38.37
C ASP A 17 -9.19 -8.87 38.45
N GLY A 18 -9.50 -7.98 37.51
CA GLY A 18 -8.84 -6.66 37.44
C GLY A 18 -7.33 -6.77 37.22
N GLY A 19 -6.90 -7.88 36.60
CA GLY A 19 -5.50 -8.15 36.26
C GLY A 19 -4.95 -7.22 35.19
N GLU A 20 -3.62 -7.26 35.02
CA GLU A 20 -2.91 -6.57 33.95
C GLU A 20 -3.32 -7.14 32.58
N PHE A 21 -3.40 -6.30 31.56
CA PHE A 21 -3.77 -6.74 30.22
C PHE A 21 -2.64 -7.60 29.63
N PRO A 22 -2.90 -8.88 29.25
CA PRO A 22 -1.85 -9.80 28.80
C PRO A 22 -1.48 -9.53 27.33
N ALA A 23 -0.87 -8.37 27.08
CA ALA A 23 -0.60 -7.84 25.75
C ALA A 23 0.25 -8.80 24.89
N ALA A 24 1.30 -9.38 25.46
CA ALA A 24 2.19 -10.29 24.75
C ALA A 24 1.47 -11.57 24.30
N GLU A 25 0.69 -12.16 25.21
CA GLU A 25 -0.06 -13.38 24.95
C GLU A 25 -1.19 -13.15 23.94
N ILE A 26 -1.87 -12.00 24.03
CA ILE A 26 -2.92 -11.60 23.08
C ILE A 26 -2.35 -11.41 21.68
N ALA A 27 -1.22 -10.70 21.54
CA ALA A 27 -0.56 -10.52 20.26
C ALA A 27 -0.12 -11.85 19.63
N GLU A 28 0.18 -12.86 20.45
CA GLU A 28 0.59 -14.19 20.00
C GLU A 28 -0.55 -15.21 19.84
N ALA A 29 -1.78 -14.87 20.23
CA ALA A 29 -2.91 -15.80 20.16
C ALA A 29 -3.49 -15.89 18.75
N ALA A 30 -3.72 -17.12 18.27
CA ALA A 30 -4.38 -17.36 16.99
C ALA A 30 -5.90 -17.26 17.14
N ILE A 31 -6.58 -16.61 16.20
CA ILE A 31 -8.04 -16.51 16.17
C ILE A 31 -8.55 -17.60 15.21
N THR A 32 -8.97 -18.72 15.79
CA THR A 32 -9.30 -19.93 15.02
C THR A 32 -10.80 -20.18 14.91
N THR A 33 -11.58 -19.68 15.86
CA THR A 33 -13.04 -19.90 15.93
C THR A 33 -13.83 -18.60 15.94
N ILE A 34 -15.15 -18.70 15.71
CA ILE A 34 -16.08 -17.58 15.91
C ILE A 34 -16.11 -17.16 17.39
N ALA A 35 -15.94 -18.08 18.33
CA ALA A 35 -15.90 -17.77 19.75
C ALA A 35 -14.67 -16.91 20.11
N ASP A 36 -13.50 -17.25 19.56
CA ASP A 36 -12.29 -16.42 19.69
C ASP A 36 -12.52 -15.02 19.13
N ALA A 37 -13.10 -14.93 17.92
CA ALA A 37 -13.42 -13.67 17.27
C ALA A 37 -14.42 -12.82 18.08
N ALA A 38 -15.42 -13.45 18.69
CA ALA A 38 -16.38 -12.77 19.55
C ALA A 38 -15.72 -12.19 20.80
N LEU A 39 -14.78 -12.93 21.41
CA LEU A 39 -14.00 -12.42 22.54
C LEU A 39 -13.18 -11.19 22.12
N VAL A 40 -12.49 -11.23 20.98
CA VAL A 40 -11.74 -10.07 20.45
C VAL A 40 -12.65 -8.86 20.26
N VAL A 41 -13.87 -9.03 19.73
CA VAL A 41 -14.84 -7.93 19.59
C VAL A 41 -15.22 -7.35 20.94
N SER A 42 -15.48 -8.18 21.95
CA SER A 42 -15.79 -7.69 23.31
C SER A 42 -14.62 -6.94 23.93
N LEU A 43 -13.38 -7.36 23.68
CA LEU A 43 -12.18 -6.63 24.12
C LEU A 43 -12.09 -5.26 23.42
N LEU A 44 -12.31 -5.21 22.10
CA LEU A 44 -12.30 -3.96 21.34
C LEU A 44 -13.39 -3.00 21.81
N GLU A 45 -14.60 -3.48 22.06
CA GLU A 45 -15.71 -2.66 22.57
C GLU A 45 -15.33 -2.01 23.91
N ARG A 46 -14.75 -2.80 24.82
CA ARG A 46 -14.30 -2.31 26.14
C ARG A 46 -13.18 -1.28 26.00
N GLN A 47 -12.19 -1.53 25.14
CA GLN A 47 -11.09 -0.59 24.90
C GLN A 47 -11.59 0.71 24.25
N ALA A 48 -12.51 0.62 23.28
CA ALA A 48 -13.14 1.77 22.66
C ALA A 48 -13.88 2.64 23.71
N GLN A 49 -14.60 2.01 24.63
CA GLN A 49 -15.26 2.69 25.74
C GLN A 49 -14.27 3.35 26.70
N TRP A 50 -13.20 2.66 27.09
CA TRP A 50 -12.18 3.21 27.99
C TRP A 50 -11.36 4.35 27.37
N LEU A 51 -11.18 4.36 26.04
CA LEU A 51 -10.49 5.47 25.35
C LEU A 51 -11.28 6.76 25.48
N LYS A 52 -12.61 6.65 25.58
CA LYS A 52 -13.52 7.77 25.86
C LYS A 52 -13.29 8.32 27.26
N ASP A 53 -13.04 7.44 28.22
CA ASP A 53 -12.84 7.80 29.63
C ASP A 53 -11.41 8.28 29.93
N GLN A 54 -10.52 8.29 28.92
CA GLN A 54 -9.10 8.69 28.96
C GLN A 54 -8.22 7.84 29.90
N LEU A 55 -8.56 6.55 30.08
CA LEU A 55 -7.92 5.68 31.07
C LEU A 55 -6.91 4.66 30.48
N ILE A 56 -6.51 4.77 29.21
CA ILE A 56 -5.74 3.72 28.51
C ILE A 56 -4.31 4.12 28.16
N GLU A 57 -3.40 3.15 28.31
CA GLU A 57 -2.10 3.08 27.63
C GLU A 57 -2.26 2.46 26.23
N PHE A 58 -1.74 3.11 25.19
CA PHE A 58 -1.90 2.66 23.79
C PHE A 58 -1.33 1.27 23.47
N GLY A 59 -0.55 0.66 24.39
CA GLY A 59 -0.02 -0.69 24.27
C GLY A 59 -1.10 -1.77 24.18
N ASP A 60 -2.20 -1.63 24.91
CA ASP A 60 -3.28 -2.61 24.92
C ASP A 60 -3.99 -2.68 23.56
N VAL A 61 -4.30 -1.51 23.01
CA VAL A 61 -4.89 -1.39 21.68
C VAL A 61 -3.95 -2.01 20.64
N ARG A 62 -2.64 -1.71 20.72
CA ARG A 62 -1.64 -2.27 19.80
C ARG A 62 -1.68 -3.79 19.77
N ALA A 63 -1.70 -4.43 20.93
CA ALA A 63 -1.71 -5.90 21.01
C ALA A 63 -2.97 -6.49 20.37
N LEU A 64 -4.13 -5.87 20.60
CA LEU A 64 -5.38 -6.28 19.94
C LEU A 64 -5.29 -6.15 18.42
N LEU A 65 -4.72 -5.06 17.90
CA LEU A 65 -4.56 -4.88 16.46
C LEU A 65 -3.61 -5.94 15.87
N VAL A 66 -2.50 -6.24 16.53
CA VAL A 66 -1.55 -7.29 16.10
C VAL A 66 -2.23 -8.67 16.06
N ALA A 67 -3.17 -8.96 16.97
CA ALA A 67 -3.89 -10.23 16.97
C ALA A 67 -4.69 -10.49 15.66
N PHE A 68 -5.10 -9.43 14.94
CA PHE A 68 -5.76 -9.58 13.63
C PHE A 68 -4.84 -10.14 12.54
N GLU A 69 -3.52 -10.09 12.71
CA GLU A 69 -2.57 -10.76 11.81
C GLU A 69 -2.70 -12.29 11.88
N ARG A 70 -3.26 -12.81 12.99
CA ARG A 70 -3.30 -14.24 13.32
C ARG A 70 -4.68 -14.86 13.20
N ILE A 71 -5.50 -14.36 12.28
CA ILE A 71 -6.79 -14.96 11.94
C ILE A 71 -6.55 -16.17 11.02
N GLU A 72 -6.78 -17.38 11.54
CA GLU A 72 -6.45 -18.63 10.82
C GLU A 72 -7.62 -19.21 10.03
N THR A 73 -8.86 -18.73 10.26
CA THR A 73 -10.05 -19.27 9.59
C THR A 73 -10.92 -18.20 8.94
N THR A 74 -11.52 -18.55 7.79
CA THR A 74 -12.45 -17.69 7.06
C THR A 74 -13.67 -17.32 7.89
N GLN A 75 -14.18 -18.23 8.73
CA GLN A 75 -15.34 -17.98 9.58
C GLN A 75 -15.05 -16.92 10.64
N ALA A 76 -13.90 -17.00 11.32
CA ALA A 76 -13.46 -15.99 12.26
C ALA A 76 -13.23 -14.64 11.56
N PHE A 77 -12.59 -14.66 10.39
CA PHE A 77 -12.38 -13.45 9.59
C PHE A 77 -13.68 -12.76 9.22
N MET A 78 -14.66 -13.49 8.68
CA MET A 78 -15.96 -12.93 8.30
C MET A 78 -16.73 -12.38 9.50
N TYR A 79 -16.61 -13.03 10.66
CA TYR A 79 -17.21 -12.54 11.89
C TYR A 79 -16.58 -11.20 12.32
N LEU A 80 -15.24 -11.13 12.37
CA LEU A 80 -14.52 -9.91 12.71
C LEU A 80 -14.81 -8.78 11.73
N ALA A 81 -14.79 -9.04 10.42
CA ALA A 81 -15.09 -8.03 9.40
C ALA A 81 -16.47 -7.38 9.62
N ARG A 82 -17.45 -8.16 10.10
CA ARG A 82 -18.81 -7.67 10.37
C ARG A 82 -18.95 -6.97 11.72
N HIS A 83 -18.30 -7.50 12.76
CA HIS A 83 -18.58 -7.11 14.14
C HIS A 83 -17.51 -6.22 14.77
N ALA A 84 -16.25 -6.31 14.33
CA ALA A 84 -15.15 -5.48 14.85
C ALA A 84 -15.13 -4.08 14.20
N MET A 85 -15.59 -3.94 12.96
CA MET A 85 -15.45 -2.70 12.18
C MET A 85 -15.99 -1.45 12.89
N PRO A 86 -17.20 -1.44 13.49
CA PRO A 86 -17.69 -0.25 14.18
C PRO A 86 -16.78 0.20 15.33
N HIS A 87 -16.18 -0.76 16.06
CA HIS A 87 -15.28 -0.47 17.17
C HIS A 87 -13.91 0.01 16.68
N LEU A 88 -13.39 -0.57 15.60
CA LEU A 88 -12.12 -0.13 15.00
C LEU A 88 -12.22 1.30 14.46
N LEU A 89 -13.36 1.67 13.85
CA LEU A 89 -13.63 3.03 13.38
C LEU A 89 -13.68 4.03 14.56
N ASP A 90 -14.39 3.68 15.64
CA ASP A 90 -14.46 4.51 16.85
C ASP A 90 -13.09 4.66 17.53
N ILE A 91 -12.28 3.59 17.57
CA ILE A 91 -10.89 3.64 18.04
C ILE A 91 -10.05 4.56 17.16
N PHE A 92 -10.17 4.44 15.83
CA PHE A 92 -9.42 5.26 14.88
C PHE A 92 -9.71 6.76 15.05
N GLU A 93 -10.99 7.14 15.13
CA GLU A 93 -11.40 8.52 15.34
C GLU A 93 -10.76 9.08 16.62
N LYS A 94 -10.89 8.36 17.74
CA LYS A 94 -10.36 8.77 19.05
C LYS A 94 -8.84 8.85 19.10
N ILE A 95 -8.14 7.94 18.42
CA ILE A 95 -6.68 7.92 18.38
C ILE A 95 -6.16 9.06 17.48
N SER A 96 -6.83 9.31 16.35
CA SER A 96 -6.42 10.33 15.37
C SER A 96 -6.47 11.76 15.92
N GLU A 97 -7.26 11.99 16.98
CA GLU A 97 -7.32 13.27 17.70
C GLU A 97 -6.21 13.44 18.74
N LYS A 98 -5.65 12.35 19.25
CA LYS A 98 -4.83 12.34 20.47
C LYS A 98 -3.36 12.04 20.22
N ILE A 99 -3.07 11.19 19.24
CA ILE A 99 -1.71 10.75 18.97
C ILE A 99 -1.12 11.57 17.82
N PRO A 100 0.17 11.94 17.90
CA PRO A 100 0.95 12.38 16.76
C PRO A 100 0.78 11.46 15.54
N SER A 101 0.93 12.04 14.36
CA SER A 101 0.68 11.35 13.10
C SER A 101 1.74 10.33 12.71
N ASP A 102 2.84 10.26 13.44
CA ASP A 102 3.95 9.32 13.24
C ASP A 102 3.80 8.02 14.05
N ASP A 103 2.69 7.83 14.77
CA ASP A 103 2.42 6.56 15.44
C ASP A 103 1.86 5.51 14.47
N ASP A 104 2.54 4.37 14.41
CA ASP A 104 2.18 3.22 13.58
C ASP A 104 0.74 2.72 13.79
N LEU A 105 0.12 2.97 14.95
CA LEU A 105 -1.23 2.52 15.28
C LEU A 105 -2.29 2.96 14.26
N LEU A 106 -2.20 4.21 13.78
CA LEU A 106 -3.12 4.70 12.76
C LEU A 106 -2.90 3.96 11.44
N GLY A 107 -1.63 3.66 11.10
CA GLY A 107 -1.28 2.82 9.97
C GLY A 107 -1.88 1.42 10.09
N TYR A 108 -1.71 0.74 11.22
CA TYR A 108 -2.29 -0.59 11.48
C TYR A 108 -3.82 -0.60 11.35
N LEU A 109 -4.51 0.42 11.88
CA LEU A 109 -5.97 0.52 11.78
C LEU A 109 -6.44 0.67 10.33
N LEU A 110 -5.81 1.58 9.59
CA LEU A 110 -6.07 1.71 8.17
C LEU A 110 -5.83 0.35 7.48
N MET A 111 -4.75 -0.38 7.83
CA MET A 111 -4.44 -1.71 7.29
C MET A 111 -5.61 -2.65 7.49
N LEU A 112 -6.15 -2.74 8.71
CA LEU A 112 -7.32 -3.57 8.98
C LEU A 112 -8.57 -3.15 8.19
N PHE A 113 -8.80 -1.86 7.97
CA PHE A 113 -9.93 -1.39 7.15
C PHE A 113 -9.86 -1.91 5.72
N SER A 114 -8.68 -1.85 5.11
CA SER A 114 -8.46 -2.41 3.79
C SER A 114 -8.66 -3.92 3.78
N ARG A 115 -8.27 -4.61 4.87
CA ARG A 115 -8.30 -6.08 4.97
C ARG A 115 -9.72 -6.57 4.89
N PHE A 116 -10.56 -5.93 5.68
CA PHE A 116 -11.96 -6.26 5.79
C PHE A 116 -12.77 -5.78 4.60
N GLY A 117 -12.27 -4.78 3.87
CA GLY A 117 -12.86 -4.33 2.62
C GLY A 117 -14.30 -3.84 2.75
N THR A 118 -14.69 -3.34 3.93
CA THR A 118 -16.04 -2.78 4.14
C THR A 118 -16.14 -1.39 3.53
N SER A 119 -17.36 -0.95 3.18
CA SER A 119 -17.54 0.38 2.58
C SER A 119 -17.06 1.49 3.52
N GLU A 120 -17.36 1.36 4.81
CA GLU A 120 -17.00 2.33 5.85
C GLU A 120 -15.48 2.39 6.03
N GLY A 121 -14.80 1.24 6.04
CA GLY A 121 -13.34 1.20 6.11
C GLY A 121 -12.69 1.88 4.91
N TRP A 122 -13.22 1.67 3.71
CA TRP A 122 -12.76 2.36 2.51
C TRP A 122 -13.03 3.88 2.54
N ASP A 123 -14.18 4.31 3.06
CA ASP A 123 -14.48 5.73 3.22
C ASP A 123 -13.49 6.40 4.20
N THR A 124 -13.09 5.70 5.26
CA THR A 124 -12.07 6.18 6.20
C THR A 124 -10.67 6.24 5.59
N ILE A 125 -10.25 5.23 4.82
CA ILE A 125 -8.96 5.24 4.10
C ILE A 125 -8.88 6.44 3.16
N VAL A 126 -9.97 6.74 2.45
CA VAL A 126 -10.05 7.88 1.54
C VAL A 126 -9.98 9.21 2.29
N ALA A 127 -10.69 9.33 3.40
CA ALA A 127 -10.60 10.53 4.23
C ALA A 127 -9.16 10.73 4.75
N ALA A 128 -8.50 9.64 5.16
CA ALA A 128 -7.13 9.67 5.64
C ALA A 128 -6.10 10.02 4.54
N SER A 129 -6.33 9.62 3.28
CA SER A 129 -5.40 9.94 2.18
C SER A 129 -5.33 11.44 1.88
N GLY A 130 -6.37 12.20 2.25
CA GLY A 130 -6.42 13.66 2.11
C GLY A 130 -6.13 14.44 3.39
N ASP A 131 -5.87 13.78 4.52
CA ASP A 131 -5.44 14.43 5.74
C ASP A 131 -3.91 14.54 5.74
N ALA A 132 -3.38 15.78 5.79
CA ALA A 132 -1.94 16.09 5.78
C ALA A 132 -1.11 15.31 6.81
N ARG A 133 -1.76 14.92 7.91
CA ARG A 133 -1.14 14.13 8.98
C ARG A 133 -1.00 12.67 8.56
N LEU A 134 -2.04 12.11 7.93
CA LEU A 134 -2.18 10.68 7.70
C LEU A 134 -1.67 10.24 6.33
N CYS A 135 -1.65 11.14 5.34
CA CYS A 135 -1.19 10.87 3.99
C CYS A 135 0.31 10.55 3.89
N ASN A 136 1.08 10.77 4.96
CA ASN A 136 2.52 10.48 5.04
C ASN A 136 2.85 9.22 5.85
N LEU A 137 1.84 8.46 6.26
CA LEU A 137 2.05 7.18 6.94
C LEU A 137 2.71 6.15 6.00
N TRP A 138 3.54 5.26 6.55
CA TRP A 138 4.24 4.22 5.80
C TRP A 138 3.31 3.17 5.16
N VAL A 139 2.05 3.08 5.60
CA VAL A 139 1.14 1.99 5.26
C VAL A 139 0.56 2.08 3.84
N TRP A 140 0.73 3.23 3.15
CA TRP A 140 0.16 3.44 1.81
C TRP A 140 0.63 2.43 0.77
N ASP A 141 1.88 1.97 0.87
CA ASP A 141 2.42 0.94 -0.02
C ASP A 141 1.76 -0.43 0.19
N GLY A 142 1.33 -0.73 1.42
CA GLY A 142 0.67 -1.98 1.78
C GLY A 142 -0.79 -2.04 1.31
N PHE A 143 -1.52 -0.92 1.35
CA PHE A 143 -2.93 -0.84 0.96
C PHE A 143 -3.22 -1.24 -0.47
N ILE A 144 -2.30 -0.86 -1.32
CA ILE A 144 -2.47 -0.84 -2.75
C ILE A 144 -2.40 -2.23 -3.35
N GLN A 145 -1.85 -3.19 -2.61
CA GLN A 145 -1.73 -4.57 -3.05
C GLN A 145 -3.01 -5.41 -2.79
N TRP A 146 -4.04 -4.83 -2.14
CA TRP A 146 -5.13 -5.62 -1.55
C TRP A 146 -6.42 -5.72 -2.36
N PRO A 147 -6.88 -4.68 -3.08
CA PRO A 147 -7.98 -4.86 -4.02
C PRO A 147 -7.62 -5.94 -5.03
N ARG A 148 -8.37 -7.04 -5.04
CA ARG A 148 -8.17 -8.10 -6.03
C ARG A 148 -8.61 -7.58 -7.40
N GLU A 149 -8.07 -8.17 -8.46
CA GLU A 149 -8.54 -7.91 -9.82
C GLU A 149 -10.08 -8.02 -9.85
N GLN A 150 -10.74 -7.00 -10.39
CA GLN A 150 -12.21 -6.91 -10.50
C GLN A 150 -12.99 -6.63 -9.20
N ASP A 151 -12.33 -6.18 -8.12
CA ASP A 151 -13.06 -5.76 -6.92
C ASP A 151 -14.01 -4.57 -7.23
N PRO A 152 -15.31 -4.63 -6.87
CA PRO A 152 -16.26 -3.55 -7.11
C PRO A 152 -15.87 -2.21 -6.46
N ILE A 153 -14.92 -2.20 -5.53
CA ILE A 153 -14.39 -0.96 -4.93
C ILE A 153 -13.44 -0.19 -5.86
N ILE A 154 -12.83 -0.85 -6.87
CA ILE A 154 -11.81 -0.23 -7.72
C ILE A 154 -12.28 1.10 -8.33
N PRO A 155 -13.47 1.21 -8.96
CA PRO A 155 -13.94 2.49 -9.51
C PRO A 155 -14.07 3.59 -8.46
N LYS A 156 -14.45 3.24 -7.23
CA LYS A 156 -14.56 4.17 -6.10
C LYS A 156 -13.16 4.65 -5.69
N LEU A 157 -12.20 3.74 -5.51
CA LEU A 157 -10.83 4.08 -5.15
C LEU A 157 -10.12 4.90 -6.25
N VAL A 158 -10.28 4.54 -7.53
CA VAL A 158 -9.70 5.28 -8.66
C VAL A 158 -10.15 6.75 -8.67
N LYS A 159 -11.43 7.01 -8.38
CA LYS A 159 -11.96 8.37 -8.28
C LYS A 159 -11.39 9.11 -7.07
N LEU A 160 -11.20 8.41 -5.97
CA LEU A 160 -10.83 9.00 -4.68
C LEU A 160 -9.32 9.22 -4.53
N LEU A 161 -8.50 8.43 -5.22
CA LEU A 161 -7.04 8.56 -5.27
C LEU A 161 -6.57 9.41 -6.46
N SER A 162 -7.43 10.29 -6.96
CA SER A 162 -7.10 11.22 -8.05
C SER A 162 -6.07 12.29 -7.61
N PRO A 163 -5.41 12.99 -8.53
CA PRO A 163 -4.34 13.96 -8.22
C PRO A 163 -4.74 15.10 -7.25
N LYS A 164 -6.04 15.32 -7.05
CA LYS A 164 -6.60 16.40 -6.21
C LYS A 164 -6.64 16.08 -4.72
N SER A 165 -6.45 14.82 -4.32
CA SER A 165 -6.86 14.35 -2.99
C SER A 165 -5.72 13.91 -2.06
N THR A 166 -4.46 13.97 -2.49
CA THR A 166 -3.36 13.36 -1.74
C THR A 166 -2.12 14.25 -1.66
N GLU A 167 -1.50 14.32 -0.47
CA GLU A 167 -0.11 14.80 -0.32
C GLU A 167 0.89 13.67 -0.64
N ASP A 168 2.17 14.01 -0.69
CA ASP A 168 3.16 13.33 -1.52
C ASP A 168 3.25 11.80 -1.34
N THR A 169 3.28 11.26 -0.11
CA THR A 169 3.46 9.80 0.07
C THR A 169 2.26 8.98 -0.41
N ALA A 170 1.05 9.28 0.07
CA ALA A 170 -0.18 8.62 -0.37
C ALA A 170 -0.41 8.82 -1.88
N ALA A 171 -0.06 9.99 -2.41
CA ALA A 171 -0.18 10.31 -3.84
C ALA A 171 0.73 9.41 -4.70
N ILE A 172 1.99 9.26 -4.29
CA ILE A 172 2.97 8.43 -5.00
C ILE A 172 2.57 6.95 -4.94
N ALA A 173 2.23 6.45 -3.75
CA ALA A 173 1.74 5.09 -3.58
C ALA A 173 0.53 4.85 -4.50
N SER A 174 -0.46 5.75 -4.45
CA SER A 174 -1.66 5.70 -5.30
C SER A 174 -1.32 5.65 -6.79
N LEU A 175 -0.33 6.43 -7.23
CA LEU A 175 0.11 6.41 -8.62
C LEU A 175 0.67 5.04 -9.03
N PHE A 176 1.49 4.40 -8.19
CA PHE A 176 1.96 3.04 -8.47
C PHE A 176 0.81 2.04 -8.64
N TRP A 177 -0.24 2.16 -7.81
CA TRP A 177 -1.42 1.32 -7.96
C TRP A 177 -2.16 1.56 -9.27
N LEU A 178 -2.40 2.84 -9.59
CA LEU A 178 -3.11 3.25 -10.80
C LEU A 178 -2.37 2.82 -12.07
N ASN A 179 -1.03 2.89 -12.06
CA ASN A 179 -0.20 2.38 -13.15
C ASN A 179 -0.35 0.86 -13.31
N GLN A 180 -0.40 0.10 -12.21
CA GLN A 180 -0.65 -1.35 -12.26
C GLN A 180 -2.03 -1.67 -12.83
N LEU A 181 -3.07 -0.95 -12.38
CA LEU A 181 -4.42 -1.12 -12.92
C LEU A 181 -4.50 -0.77 -14.41
N ALA A 182 -3.81 0.28 -14.86
CA ALA A 182 -3.77 0.68 -16.26
C ALA A 182 -3.02 -0.35 -17.12
N ARG A 183 -1.89 -0.87 -16.63
CA ARG A 183 -1.11 -1.93 -17.28
C ARG A 183 -1.90 -3.24 -17.42
N ALA A 184 -2.78 -3.54 -16.46
CA ALA A 184 -3.66 -4.69 -16.49
C ALA A 184 -4.99 -4.44 -17.23
N ASP A 185 -5.13 -3.31 -17.94
CA ASP A 185 -6.35 -2.89 -18.65
C ASP A 185 -7.61 -2.84 -17.76
N GLN A 186 -7.45 -2.64 -16.43
CA GLN A 186 -8.56 -2.56 -15.48
C GLN A 186 -9.18 -1.17 -15.38
N ILE A 187 -8.49 -0.14 -15.87
CA ILE A 187 -9.00 1.22 -16.00
C ILE A 187 -8.83 1.72 -17.44
N LEU A 188 -9.88 2.34 -17.98
CA LEU A 188 -9.87 2.88 -19.35
C LEU A 188 -9.23 4.26 -19.46
N THR A 189 -9.23 5.03 -18.37
CA THR A 189 -8.69 6.39 -18.33
C THR A 189 -7.90 6.54 -17.05
N HIS A 190 -6.63 6.88 -17.19
CA HIS A 190 -5.74 7.08 -16.07
C HIS A 190 -6.13 8.36 -15.30
N PRO A 191 -6.30 8.36 -13.95
CA PRO A 191 -6.72 9.55 -13.21
C PRO A 191 -5.79 10.76 -13.34
N TYR A 192 -4.51 10.51 -13.62
CA TYR A 192 -3.53 11.57 -13.88
C TYR A 192 -3.57 12.10 -15.32
N ASP A 193 -4.41 11.55 -16.20
CA ASP A 193 -4.69 12.10 -17.54
C ASP A 193 -5.68 13.28 -17.46
N SER A 194 -5.27 14.31 -16.71
CA SER A 194 -6.01 15.56 -16.48
C SER A 194 -5.00 16.70 -16.30
N PRO A 195 -5.35 17.98 -16.57
CA PRO A 195 -4.40 19.08 -16.45
C PRO A 195 -3.67 19.13 -15.09
N GLU A 196 -4.38 18.90 -13.99
CA GLU A 196 -3.80 18.85 -12.65
C GLU A 196 -2.90 17.61 -12.45
N GLY A 197 -3.28 16.47 -13.01
CA GLY A 197 -2.45 15.26 -13.00
C GLY A 197 -1.16 15.42 -13.79
N ILE A 198 -1.23 16.02 -14.99
CA ILE A 198 -0.04 16.30 -15.82
C ILE A 198 0.91 17.26 -15.11
N GLN A 199 0.37 18.30 -14.47
CA GLN A 199 1.18 19.21 -13.67
C GLN A 199 1.91 18.44 -12.56
N ARG A 200 1.19 17.60 -11.80
CA ARG A 200 1.79 16.81 -10.72
C ARG A 200 2.86 15.82 -11.21
N LEU A 201 2.61 15.11 -12.32
CA LEU A 201 3.60 14.23 -12.92
C LEU A 201 4.86 15.01 -13.34
N SER A 202 4.68 16.21 -13.90
CA SER A 202 5.79 17.07 -14.31
C SER A 202 6.62 17.52 -13.09
N GLU A 203 5.96 17.89 -11.98
CA GLU A 203 6.62 18.26 -10.72
C GLU A 203 7.44 17.10 -10.14
N TRP A 204 6.94 15.86 -10.22
CA TRP A 204 7.67 14.67 -9.77
C TRP A 204 8.81 14.24 -10.68
N LEU A 205 8.74 14.60 -11.98
CA LEU A 205 9.82 14.38 -12.94
C LEU A 205 10.82 15.55 -13.00
N ASP A 206 10.56 16.65 -12.28
CA ASP A 206 11.47 17.79 -12.26
C ASP A 206 12.74 17.44 -11.46
N ALA A 207 13.89 17.54 -12.11
CA ALA A 207 15.21 17.36 -11.51
C ALA A 207 15.51 18.37 -10.37
N ALA A 208 14.70 19.42 -10.19
CA ALA A 208 14.78 20.35 -9.06
C ALA A 208 13.97 19.91 -7.82
N ALA A 209 13.15 18.87 -7.89
CA ALA A 209 12.32 18.39 -6.76
C ALA A 209 13.16 17.92 -5.55
N PRO A 210 12.67 17.96 -4.30
CA PRO A 210 13.41 17.50 -3.12
C PRO A 210 13.95 16.07 -3.26
N LEU A 211 15.21 15.84 -2.86
CA LEU A 211 15.92 14.57 -3.10
C LEU A 211 15.20 13.34 -2.53
N GLU A 212 14.57 13.49 -1.37
CA GLU A 212 13.93 12.41 -0.61
C GLU A 212 12.74 11.78 -1.34
N SER A 213 11.97 12.57 -2.10
CA SER A 213 10.82 12.09 -2.89
C SER A 213 11.15 11.88 -4.37
N ARG A 214 12.25 12.48 -4.87
CA ARG A 214 12.58 12.56 -6.29
C ARG A 214 12.68 11.19 -6.98
N SER A 215 13.36 10.22 -6.37
CA SER A 215 13.53 8.90 -7.02
C SER A 215 12.22 8.13 -7.10
N VAL A 216 11.53 7.95 -5.97
CA VAL A 216 10.31 7.13 -5.91
C VAL A 216 9.15 7.79 -6.68
N ALA A 217 8.96 9.11 -6.51
CA ALA A 217 7.93 9.84 -7.23
C ALA A 217 8.22 9.91 -8.74
N GLY A 218 9.48 10.14 -9.12
CA GLY A 218 9.91 10.16 -10.51
C GLY A 218 9.67 8.82 -11.21
N LYS A 219 9.93 7.69 -10.55
CA LYS A 219 9.67 6.34 -11.09
C LYS A 219 8.18 6.10 -11.30
N ALA A 220 7.34 6.44 -10.32
CA ALA A 220 5.89 6.36 -10.44
C ALA A 220 5.39 7.24 -11.60
N ALA A 221 5.93 8.46 -11.73
CA ALA A 221 5.53 9.39 -12.78
C ALA A 221 5.95 8.93 -14.19
N ALA A 222 7.18 8.43 -14.34
CA ALA A 222 7.69 7.92 -15.61
C ALA A 222 6.91 6.68 -16.09
N SER A 223 6.61 5.74 -15.18
CA SER A 223 5.80 4.56 -15.49
C SER A 223 4.33 4.86 -15.82
N ALA A 224 3.83 6.04 -15.47
CA ALA A 224 2.47 6.47 -15.82
C ALA A 224 2.34 6.91 -17.29
N ILE A 225 3.43 7.38 -17.91
CA ILE A 225 3.42 8.07 -19.22
C ILE A 225 2.69 7.29 -20.33
N PRO A 226 2.83 5.95 -20.48
CA PRO A 226 2.13 5.21 -21.53
C PRO A 226 0.60 5.29 -21.45
N PHE A 227 0.07 5.53 -20.25
CA PHE A 227 -1.36 5.57 -19.94
C PHE A 227 -1.97 6.98 -20.00
N ILE A 228 -1.12 8.00 -20.25
CA ILE A 228 -1.53 9.40 -20.41
C ILE A 228 -1.88 9.69 -21.87
N SER A 229 -2.72 10.70 -22.14
CA SER A 229 -3.05 11.13 -23.51
C SER A 229 -1.80 11.53 -24.31
N ALA A 230 -1.78 11.13 -25.59
CA ALA A 230 -0.62 11.32 -26.48
C ALA A 230 -0.16 12.78 -26.63
N SER A 231 -1.04 13.76 -26.43
CA SER A 231 -0.71 15.18 -26.48
C SER A 231 0.23 15.65 -25.36
N TYR A 232 0.24 14.96 -24.22
CA TYR A 232 1.07 15.32 -23.05
C TYR A 232 2.37 14.52 -22.96
N ARG A 233 2.41 13.31 -23.55
CA ARG A 233 3.56 12.40 -23.45
C ARG A 233 4.91 13.01 -23.86
N PRO A 234 5.04 13.78 -24.96
CA PRO A 234 6.35 14.29 -25.38
C PRO A 234 7.03 15.14 -24.30
N ALA A 235 6.27 16.01 -23.63
CA ALA A 235 6.81 16.85 -22.55
C ALA A 235 7.20 16.04 -21.31
N LEU A 236 6.39 15.03 -20.95
CA LEU A 236 6.70 14.15 -19.82
C LEU A 236 7.92 13.26 -20.09
N PHE A 237 8.03 12.70 -21.30
CA PHE A 237 9.20 11.91 -21.70
C PHE A 237 10.47 12.76 -21.74
N GLU A 238 10.40 14.01 -22.18
CA GLU A 238 11.55 14.92 -22.14
C GLU A 238 12.09 15.09 -20.71
N LEU A 239 11.20 15.26 -19.73
CA LEU A 239 11.59 15.35 -18.32
C LEU A 239 12.14 14.02 -17.79
N ALA A 240 11.46 12.90 -18.06
CA ALA A 240 11.85 11.58 -17.56
C ALA A 240 13.19 11.08 -18.15
N ASP A 241 13.44 11.33 -19.44
CA ASP A 241 14.69 10.95 -20.11
C ASP A 241 15.89 11.76 -19.63
N GLN A 242 15.67 12.99 -19.16
CA GLN A 242 16.72 13.88 -18.65
C GLN A 242 16.85 13.82 -17.13
N HIS A 243 16.07 12.96 -16.47
CA HIS A 243 16.04 12.88 -15.02
C HIS A 243 17.40 12.44 -14.46
N PRO A 244 17.91 13.02 -13.36
CA PRO A 244 19.25 12.69 -12.84
C PRO A 244 19.39 11.26 -12.31
N GLU A 245 18.29 10.66 -11.85
CA GLU A 245 18.28 9.29 -11.31
C GLU A 245 18.13 8.25 -12.41
N MET A 246 19.06 7.30 -12.49
CA MET A 246 19.07 6.26 -13.53
C MET A 246 17.84 5.35 -13.46
N GLU A 247 17.31 5.08 -12.27
CA GLU A 247 16.09 4.28 -12.12
C GLU A 247 14.88 4.95 -12.78
N VAL A 248 14.77 6.28 -12.74
CA VAL A 248 13.69 7.02 -13.42
C VAL A 248 13.86 6.97 -14.93
N GLN A 249 15.10 7.09 -15.42
CA GLN A 249 15.40 6.91 -16.84
C GLN A 249 15.08 5.48 -17.30
N LEU A 250 15.28 4.47 -16.44
CA LEU A 250 14.92 3.09 -16.73
C LEU A 250 13.39 2.91 -16.84
N GLU A 251 12.61 3.53 -15.96
CA GLU A 251 11.14 3.57 -16.10
C GLU A 251 10.70 4.27 -17.40
N SER A 252 11.36 5.36 -17.79
CA SER A 252 11.12 6.03 -19.07
C SER A 252 11.40 5.09 -20.26
N ALA A 253 12.49 4.33 -20.20
CA ALA A 253 12.84 3.33 -21.22
C ALA A 253 11.77 2.22 -21.32
N TRP A 254 11.28 1.71 -20.18
CA TRP A 254 10.15 0.78 -20.16
C TRP A 254 8.90 1.40 -20.77
N ALA A 255 8.58 2.65 -20.43
CA ALA A 255 7.42 3.36 -20.96
C ALA A 255 7.46 3.54 -22.48
N HIS A 256 8.63 3.90 -23.05
CA HIS A 256 8.83 3.93 -24.50
C HIS A 256 8.63 2.53 -25.13
N ALA A 257 9.21 1.49 -24.53
CA ALA A 257 9.10 0.13 -25.05
C ALA A 257 7.67 -0.44 -24.95
N TYR A 258 6.92 -0.05 -23.91
CA TYR A 258 5.49 -0.35 -23.76
C TYR A 258 4.68 0.19 -24.94
N LEU A 259 4.98 1.43 -25.36
CA LEU A 259 4.42 2.07 -26.56
C LEU A 259 4.99 1.53 -27.88
N LYS A 260 5.80 0.46 -27.83
CA LYS A 260 6.44 -0.22 -28.97
C LYS A 260 7.47 0.65 -29.71
N GLU A 261 8.07 1.60 -29.01
CA GLU A 261 9.15 2.41 -29.56
C GLU A 261 10.50 1.69 -29.41
N GLU A 262 11.24 1.57 -30.51
CA GLU A 262 12.53 0.84 -30.57
C GLU A 262 13.60 1.45 -29.65
N SER A 263 13.55 2.76 -29.43
CA SER A 263 14.42 3.47 -28.50
C SER A 263 14.32 2.93 -27.08
N GLY A 264 13.11 2.59 -26.62
CA GLY A 264 12.88 2.00 -25.29
C GLY A 264 13.54 0.64 -25.14
N PHE A 265 13.33 -0.26 -26.11
CA PHE A 265 13.98 -1.58 -26.10
C PHE A 265 15.50 -1.48 -26.14
N THR A 266 16.04 -0.56 -26.95
CA THR A 266 17.49 -0.34 -27.05
C THR A 266 18.07 0.12 -25.70
N LYS A 267 17.42 1.08 -25.04
CA LYS A 267 17.82 1.55 -23.70
C LYS A 267 17.76 0.42 -22.67
N LEU A 268 16.68 -0.37 -22.64
CA LEU A 268 16.54 -1.51 -21.72
C LEU A 268 17.63 -2.57 -21.93
N VAL A 269 17.94 -2.92 -23.18
CA VAL A 269 19.01 -3.89 -23.48
C VAL A 269 20.37 -3.35 -23.05
N SER A 270 20.64 -2.05 -23.26
CA SER A 270 21.87 -1.42 -22.76
C SER A 270 21.94 -1.42 -21.23
N ALA A 271 20.82 -1.20 -20.54
CA ALA A 271 20.75 -1.24 -19.08
C ALA A 271 20.98 -2.65 -18.51
N CYS A 272 20.83 -3.72 -19.30
CA CYS A 272 21.24 -5.07 -18.91
C CYS A 272 22.76 -5.22 -18.73
N GLU A 273 23.58 -4.28 -19.21
CA GLU A 273 25.04 -4.29 -19.03
C GLU A 273 25.47 -3.60 -17.73
N ASP A 274 24.58 -2.86 -17.08
CA ASP A 274 24.82 -2.16 -15.82
C ASP A 274 24.46 -3.08 -14.64
N ASP A 275 25.41 -3.35 -13.74
CA ASP A 275 25.21 -4.30 -12.64
C ASP A 275 24.09 -3.87 -11.66
N GLU A 276 23.83 -2.56 -11.50
CA GLU A 276 22.78 -2.05 -10.61
C GLU A 276 21.39 -2.14 -11.25
N LEU A 277 21.29 -1.94 -12.57
CA LEU A 277 20.02 -1.91 -13.29
C LEU A 277 19.65 -3.25 -13.96
N ALA A 278 20.61 -4.15 -14.14
CA ALA A 278 20.46 -5.31 -15.00
C ALA A 278 19.26 -6.20 -14.66
N ALA A 279 19.03 -6.46 -13.38
CA ALA A 279 17.91 -7.28 -12.93
C ALA A 279 16.55 -6.66 -13.28
N ASN A 280 16.39 -5.36 -13.05
CA ASN A 280 15.16 -4.63 -13.36
C ASN A 280 14.95 -4.52 -14.88
N ALA A 281 16.01 -4.21 -15.63
CA ALA A 281 15.96 -4.12 -17.08
C ALA A 281 15.56 -5.46 -17.73
N ALA A 282 16.09 -6.58 -17.22
CA ALA A 282 15.71 -7.92 -17.68
C ALA A 282 14.24 -8.22 -17.36
N ALA A 283 13.77 -7.90 -16.14
CA ALA A 283 12.37 -8.07 -15.75
C ALA A 283 11.42 -7.24 -16.63
N TYR A 284 11.81 -6.02 -17.01
CA TYR A 284 11.06 -5.18 -17.95
C TYR A 284 11.02 -5.74 -19.37
N LEU A 285 12.11 -6.31 -19.86
CA LEU A 285 12.09 -7.00 -21.14
C LEU A 285 11.19 -8.25 -21.11
N ASP A 286 11.20 -9.01 -20.02
CA ASP A 286 10.32 -10.17 -19.86
C ASP A 286 8.84 -9.77 -19.79
N ASP A 287 8.50 -8.75 -19.00
CA ASP A 287 7.15 -8.17 -18.94
C ASP A 287 6.62 -7.77 -20.32
N LEU A 288 7.48 -7.12 -21.11
CA LEU A 288 7.14 -6.67 -22.46
C LEU A 288 7.11 -7.81 -23.50
N ASN A 289 7.24 -9.07 -23.07
CA ASN A 289 7.38 -10.26 -23.90
C ASN A 289 8.58 -10.19 -24.87
N ALA A 290 9.61 -9.42 -24.48
CA ALA A 290 10.85 -9.20 -25.20
C ALA A 290 12.07 -9.83 -24.48
N GLY A 291 11.83 -10.79 -23.58
CA GLY A 291 12.88 -11.49 -22.83
C GLY A 291 13.98 -12.10 -23.69
N HIS A 292 13.68 -12.45 -24.94
CA HIS A 292 14.64 -12.93 -25.94
C HIS A 292 15.78 -11.93 -26.24
N LEU A 293 15.58 -10.63 -25.97
CA LEU A 293 16.59 -9.57 -26.13
C LEU A 293 17.59 -9.50 -24.97
N VAL A 294 17.29 -10.11 -23.82
CA VAL A 294 18.20 -10.12 -22.66
C VAL A 294 19.52 -10.83 -23.04
N PRO A 295 20.70 -10.20 -22.81
CA PRO A 295 21.98 -10.81 -23.11
C PRO A 295 22.16 -12.19 -22.46
N GLN A 296 22.70 -13.16 -23.22
CA GLN A 296 22.84 -14.55 -22.75
C GLN A 296 23.69 -14.67 -21.48
N GLU A 297 24.70 -13.82 -21.34
CA GLU A 297 25.59 -13.81 -20.17
C GLU A 297 24.83 -13.39 -18.90
N LEU A 298 23.98 -12.37 -18.99
CA LEU A 298 23.13 -11.96 -17.87
C LEU A 298 22.15 -13.07 -17.47
N ARG A 299 21.54 -13.76 -18.44
CA ARG A 299 20.64 -14.89 -18.13
C ARG A 299 21.33 -15.99 -17.34
N ARG A 300 22.59 -16.31 -17.66
CA ARG A 300 23.37 -17.29 -16.89
C ARG A 300 23.58 -16.82 -15.46
N ARG A 301 24.09 -15.58 -15.30
CA ARG A 301 24.29 -14.97 -13.98
C ARG A 301 23.02 -15.01 -13.11
N LEU A 302 21.87 -14.61 -13.66
CA LEU A 302 20.61 -14.59 -12.92
C LEU A 302 20.11 -16.00 -12.55
N SER A 303 20.41 -17.02 -13.36
CA SER A 303 20.03 -18.41 -13.07
C SER A 303 20.85 -18.99 -11.91
N ASP A 304 22.15 -18.66 -11.85
CA ASP A 304 23.08 -19.14 -10.82
C ASP A 304 22.74 -18.60 -9.40
N PHE A 305 21.96 -17.51 -9.30
CA PHE A 305 21.50 -16.96 -8.02
C PHE A 305 20.20 -17.58 -7.49
N GLN A 306 19.48 -18.35 -8.32
CA GLN A 306 18.21 -18.98 -7.94
C GLN A 306 18.35 -20.45 -7.49
N GLU A 307 19.56 -21.03 -7.60
CA GLU A 307 19.93 -22.36 -7.08
C GLU A 307 20.63 -22.28 -5.71
#